data_AF-A0A8J3ZUZ0-F1
#
_entry.id   AF-A0A8J3ZUZ0-F1
#
_cell.length_a   1.000
_cell.length_b   1.000
_cell.length_c   1.000
_cell.angle_alpha   90.00
_cell.angle_beta   90.00
_cell.angle_gamma   90.00
#
_symmetry.space_group_name_H-M   'P 1'
#
loop_
_entity.id
_entity.type
_entity.pdbx_description
1 polymer ?
#
loop_
_entity_poly.entity_id
_entity_poly.type
_entity_poly.pdbx_seq_one_letter_code
_entity_poly.pdbx_strand_id
1 'polypeptide(L)'
;MAALGRPERQQRYLDLLRERVTALPWVEVVVVIGSLASGRADGVSDVDLLVGVHKGAFAAAWRDRERLRVTGALYGWDHWHDGSKGAGTHKWLTADAVLVEVLLGEATSGIRLAPPWRVLAGDPGAAGRWPPRPPIPRSELSGSTDGLHPVEVAYDDFKARLRAST
;
A
#
# COMPACT_ATOMS: atom_id res chain seq x y z
N MET A 1 19.95 9.76 12.76
CA MET A 1 18.83 9.48 11.84
C MET A 1 19.17 10.03 10.44
N ALA A 2 20.25 9.53 9.81
CA ALA A 2 20.74 10.03 8.53
C ALA A 2 21.60 9.00 7.77
N ALA A 3 21.21 7.73 7.79
CA ALA A 3 22.00 6.69 7.12
C ALA A 3 21.47 6.41 5.70
N LEU A 4 20.16 6.24 5.53
CA LEU A 4 19.56 5.85 4.25
C LEU A 4 18.89 6.99 3.47
N GLY A 5 19.12 8.24 3.88
CA GLY A 5 18.54 9.42 3.23
C GLY A 5 17.02 9.55 3.40
N ARG A 6 16.46 10.54 2.70
CA ARG A 6 15.02 10.85 2.68
C ARG A 6 14.27 9.92 1.70
N PRO A 7 12.96 9.69 1.89
CA PRO A 7 12.15 8.83 1.01
C PRO A 7 11.75 9.52 -0.31
N GLU A 8 12.73 10.00 -1.09
CA GLU A 8 12.50 10.81 -2.29
C GLU A 8 11.80 10.03 -3.41
N ARG A 9 12.17 8.75 -3.60
CA ARG A 9 11.58 7.89 -4.63
C ARG A 9 10.12 7.54 -4.32
N GLN A 10 9.85 7.28 -3.05
CA GLN A 10 8.51 7.04 -2.51
C GLN A 10 7.65 8.29 -2.69
N GLN A 11 8.19 9.47 -2.39
CA GLN A 11 7.47 10.74 -2.58
C GLN A 11 7.14 10.99 -4.06
N ARG A 12 8.10 10.79 -4.96
CA ARG A 12 7.88 10.87 -6.42
C ARG A 12 6.77 9.92 -6.88
N TYR A 13 6.77 8.68 -6.39
CA TYR A 13 5.72 7.70 -6.70
C TYR A 13 4.34 8.21 -6.22
N LEU A 14 4.24 8.73 -5.00
CA LEU A 14 2.98 9.25 -4.45
C LEU A 14 2.45 10.47 -5.22
N ASP A 15 3.32 11.35 -5.70
CA ASP A 15 2.90 12.52 -6.47
C ASP A 15 2.34 12.12 -7.85
N LEU A 16 3.00 11.20 -8.56
CA LEU A 16 2.48 10.63 -9.80
C LEU A 16 1.19 9.82 -9.60
N LEU A 17 1.09 9.12 -8.47
CA LEU A 17 -0.11 8.36 -8.13
C LEU A 17 -1.29 9.30 -7.89
N ARG A 18 -1.08 10.40 -7.15
CA ARG A 18 -2.10 11.42 -6.90
C ARG A 18 -2.72 11.91 -8.21
N GLU A 19 -1.91 12.20 -9.21
CA GLU A 19 -2.39 12.61 -10.54
C GLU A 19 -3.18 11.49 -11.22
N ARG A 20 -2.62 10.28 -11.27
CA ARG A 20 -3.24 9.13 -11.94
C ARG A 20 -4.62 8.78 -11.40
N VAL A 21 -4.79 8.76 -10.09
CA VAL A 21 -6.03 8.24 -9.48
C VAL A 21 -7.23 9.15 -9.68
N THR A 22 -7.03 10.42 -10.02
CA THR A 22 -8.13 11.33 -10.41
C THR A 22 -8.85 10.89 -11.69
N ALA A 23 -8.18 10.11 -12.54
CA ALA A 23 -8.74 9.60 -13.79
C ALA A 23 -9.31 8.16 -13.66
N LEU A 24 -9.28 7.57 -12.46
CA LEU A 24 -9.75 6.20 -12.22
C LEU A 24 -11.17 6.24 -11.65
N PRO A 25 -12.20 5.85 -12.43
CA PRO A 25 -13.60 6.04 -12.05
C PRO A 25 -14.07 5.16 -10.88
N TRP A 26 -13.24 4.22 -10.44
CA TRP A 26 -13.51 3.31 -9.34
C TRP A 26 -12.88 3.77 -8.02
N VAL A 27 -12.02 4.78 -8.02
CA VAL A 27 -11.35 5.29 -6.82
C VAL A 27 -12.26 6.26 -6.07
N GLU A 28 -12.56 5.93 -4.82
CA GLU A 28 -13.26 6.81 -3.89
C GLU A 28 -12.27 7.61 -3.04
N VAL A 29 -11.22 6.95 -2.54
CA VAL A 29 -10.17 7.55 -1.71
C VAL A 29 -8.89 6.75 -1.79
N VAL A 30 -7.75 7.43 -1.70
CA VAL A 30 -6.43 6.80 -1.53
C VAL A 30 -5.83 7.30 -0.23
N VAL A 31 -5.44 6.37 0.63
CA VAL A 31 -4.85 6.64 1.93
C VAL A 31 -3.46 6.05 2.01
N VAL A 32 -2.51 6.87 2.44
CA VAL A 32 -1.15 6.44 2.80
C VAL A 32 -1.16 6.03 4.26
N ILE A 33 -0.59 4.86 4.55
CA ILE A 33 -0.41 4.33 5.91
C ILE A 33 1.10 4.09 6.18
N GLY A 34 1.41 3.43 7.28
CA GLY A 34 2.77 2.96 7.55
C GLY A 34 3.79 4.06 7.84
N SER A 35 5.04 3.80 7.45
CA SER A 35 6.19 4.66 7.79
C SER A 35 6.05 6.07 7.19
N LEU A 36 5.54 6.18 5.97
CA LEU A 36 5.30 7.45 5.28
C LEU A 36 4.21 8.28 5.96
N ALA A 37 3.13 7.64 6.41
CA ALA A 37 2.08 8.35 7.14
C ALA A 37 2.54 8.81 8.55
N SER A 38 3.40 8.03 9.19
CA SER A 38 3.94 8.37 10.53
C SER A 38 5.12 9.34 10.52
N GLY A 39 5.60 9.77 9.34
CA GLY A 39 6.77 10.64 9.22
C GLY A 39 8.11 9.97 9.60
N ARG A 40 8.14 8.63 9.62
CA ARG A 40 9.32 7.82 10.00
C ARG A 40 9.99 7.12 8.83
N ALA A 41 9.53 7.38 7.60
CA ALA A 41 10.09 6.75 6.40
C ALA A 41 11.52 7.22 6.12
N ASP A 42 12.33 6.28 5.64
CA ASP A 42 13.69 6.45 5.13
C ASP A 42 13.76 6.10 3.63
N GLY A 43 14.92 6.29 2.99
CA GLY A 43 15.10 6.04 1.56
C GLY A 43 14.90 4.59 1.07
N VAL A 44 14.69 3.64 1.98
CA VAL A 44 14.39 2.23 1.63
C VAL A 44 13.02 1.77 2.15
N SER A 45 12.22 2.68 2.70
CA SER A 45 10.88 2.38 3.18
C SER A 45 9.94 2.02 2.03
N ASP A 46 8.95 1.18 2.34
CA ASP A 46 7.91 0.80 1.39
C ASP A 46 6.86 1.91 1.25
N VAL A 47 6.01 1.80 0.24
CA VAL A 47 4.81 2.61 0.07
C VAL A 47 3.59 1.75 0.39
N ASP A 48 3.01 1.98 1.56
CA ASP A 48 1.80 1.28 2.02
C ASP A 48 0.55 2.12 1.73
N LEU A 49 -0.37 1.55 0.97
CA LEU A 49 -1.58 2.22 0.52
C LEU A 49 -2.84 1.41 0.82
N LEU A 50 -3.89 2.14 1.12
CA LEU A 50 -5.26 1.64 1.12
C LEU A 50 -6.03 2.43 0.05
N VAL A 51 -6.61 1.73 -0.92
CA VAL A 51 -7.47 2.33 -1.94
C VAL A 51 -8.91 1.90 -1.69
N GLY A 52 -9.71 2.86 -1.25
CA GLY A 52 -11.16 2.72 -1.16
C GLY A 52 -11.77 2.80 -2.54
N VAL A 53 -12.54 1.79 -2.90
CA VAL A 53 -13.26 1.75 -4.17
C VAL A 53 -14.74 2.00 -3.95
N HIS A 54 -15.40 2.64 -4.92
CA HIS A 54 -16.84 2.83 -4.88
C HIS A 54 -17.58 1.50 -4.74
N LYS A 55 -18.73 1.52 -4.06
CA LYS A 55 -19.59 0.35 -3.88
C LYS A 55 -19.92 -0.32 -5.22
N GLY A 56 -19.64 -1.62 -5.33
CA GLY A 56 -19.87 -2.40 -6.54
C GLY A 56 -18.78 -2.27 -7.62
N ALA A 57 -17.76 -1.43 -7.40
CA ALA A 57 -16.69 -1.20 -8.36
C ALA A 57 -15.49 -2.13 -8.17
N PHE A 58 -15.43 -2.95 -7.12
CA PHE A 58 -14.25 -3.76 -6.81
C PHE A 58 -13.80 -4.66 -7.97
N ALA A 59 -14.72 -5.37 -8.63
CA ALA A 59 -14.32 -6.26 -9.74
C ALA A 59 -13.68 -5.49 -10.91
N ALA A 60 -14.19 -4.29 -11.21
CA ALA A 60 -13.61 -3.42 -12.24
C ALA A 60 -12.26 -2.86 -11.79
N ALA A 61 -12.18 -2.36 -10.55
CA ALA A 61 -10.94 -1.88 -9.94
C ALA A 61 -9.86 -2.95 -9.92
N TRP A 62 -10.22 -4.18 -9.53
CA TRP A 62 -9.30 -5.30 -9.47
C TRP A 62 -8.75 -5.61 -10.85
N ARG A 63 -9.61 -5.73 -11.88
CA ARG A 63 -9.15 -5.93 -13.26
C ARG A 63 -8.22 -4.81 -13.76
N ASP A 64 -8.43 -3.59 -13.29
CA ASP A 64 -7.69 -2.38 -13.71
C ASP A 64 -6.51 -2.00 -12.79
N ARG A 65 -6.24 -2.81 -11.75
CA ARG A 65 -5.32 -2.47 -10.64
C ARG A 65 -3.91 -2.11 -11.08
N GLU A 66 -3.44 -2.67 -12.19
CA GLU A 66 -2.09 -2.39 -12.70
C GLU A 66 -1.90 -0.93 -13.14
N ARG A 67 -2.99 -0.18 -13.38
CA ARG A 67 -2.90 1.26 -13.67
C ARG A 67 -2.37 2.09 -12.50
N LEU A 68 -2.30 1.51 -11.29
CA LEU A 68 -1.65 2.11 -10.11
C LEU A 68 -0.11 2.08 -10.19
N ARG A 69 0.49 1.34 -11.14
CA ARG A 69 1.95 1.27 -11.36
C ARG A 69 2.46 2.49 -12.14
N VAL A 70 2.47 3.66 -11.49
CA VAL A 70 2.76 4.94 -12.15
C VAL A 70 4.22 5.20 -12.52
N THR A 71 5.16 4.42 -11.96
CA THR A 71 6.59 4.49 -12.28
C THR A 71 7.11 3.22 -12.97
N GLY A 72 6.19 2.41 -13.53
CA GLY A 72 6.51 1.06 -14.01
C GLY A 72 6.71 0.06 -12.87
N ALA A 73 6.89 -1.21 -13.23
CA ALA A 73 7.15 -2.29 -12.29
C ALA A 73 8.19 -3.26 -12.87
N LEU A 74 9.13 -3.69 -12.04
CA LEU A 74 10.05 -4.79 -12.33
C LEU A 74 9.33 -6.14 -12.17
N TYR A 75 8.49 -6.24 -11.14
CA TYR A 75 7.73 -7.43 -10.83
C TYR A 75 6.50 -7.06 -9.99
N GLY A 76 5.36 -7.69 -10.23
CA GLY A 76 4.11 -7.46 -9.51
C GLY A 76 3.39 -8.78 -9.22
N TRP A 77 2.70 -8.82 -8.09
CA TRP A 77 1.96 -10.00 -7.63
C TRP A 77 0.70 -9.58 -6.87
N ASP A 78 -0.22 -10.53 -6.76
CA ASP A 78 -1.46 -10.36 -6.01
C ASP A 78 -1.45 -11.26 -4.78
N HIS A 79 -2.09 -10.80 -3.73
CA HIS A 79 -2.46 -11.61 -2.57
C HIS A 79 -3.97 -11.51 -2.39
N TRP A 80 -4.63 -12.66 -2.53
CA TRP A 80 -6.05 -12.82 -2.21
C TRP A 80 -6.18 -13.35 -0.79
N HIS A 81 -6.95 -12.65 0.04
CA HIS A 81 -7.33 -13.20 1.34
C HIS A 81 -8.58 -14.07 1.14
N ASP A 82 -8.47 -15.37 1.38
CA ASP A 82 -9.60 -16.30 1.29
C ASP A 82 -10.78 -15.79 2.11
N GLY A 83 -11.96 -15.71 1.49
CA GLY A 83 -13.18 -15.20 2.11
C GLY A 83 -13.38 -13.67 2.08
N SER A 84 -12.41 -12.89 1.58
CA SER A 84 -12.57 -11.44 1.43
C SER A 84 -13.46 -11.09 0.23
N LYS A 85 -14.76 -10.93 0.47
CA LYS A 85 -15.67 -10.37 -0.54
C LYS A 85 -15.35 -8.89 -0.73
N GLY A 86 -14.71 -8.55 -1.84
CA GLY A 86 -14.50 -7.15 -2.23
C GLY A 86 -13.24 -6.49 -1.65
N ALA A 87 -12.22 -7.28 -1.31
CA ALA A 87 -10.88 -6.77 -1.03
C ALA A 87 -9.79 -7.67 -1.63
N GLY A 88 -8.63 -7.10 -1.88
CA GLY A 88 -7.45 -7.81 -2.35
C GLY A 88 -6.22 -6.92 -2.31
N THR A 89 -5.05 -7.52 -2.21
CA THR A 89 -3.79 -6.78 -2.13
C THR A 89 -3.02 -6.92 -3.43
N HIS A 90 -2.66 -5.80 -4.03
CA HIS A 90 -1.75 -5.73 -5.17
C HIS A 90 -0.41 -5.18 -4.72
N LYS A 91 0.67 -5.93 -4.98
CA LYS A 91 2.03 -5.51 -4.62
C LYS A 91 2.93 -5.49 -5.86
N TRP A 92 3.90 -4.60 -5.88
CA TRP A 92 4.93 -4.60 -6.92
C TRP A 92 6.19 -3.87 -6.48
N LEU A 93 7.30 -4.22 -7.12
CA LEU A 93 8.56 -3.49 -7.03
C LEU A 93 8.68 -2.54 -8.21
N THR A 94 8.83 -1.23 -7.97
CA THR A 94 9.00 -0.24 -9.03
C THR A 94 10.35 -0.37 -9.73
N ALA A 95 10.51 0.27 -10.90
CA ALA A 95 11.80 0.38 -11.59
C ALA A 95 12.91 0.97 -10.71
N ASP A 96 12.57 1.92 -9.83
CA ASP A 96 13.53 2.56 -8.92
C ASP A 96 13.67 1.83 -7.55
N ALA A 97 13.35 0.54 -7.52
CA ALA A 97 13.43 -0.32 -6.32
C ALA A 97 12.71 0.28 -5.10
N VAL A 98 11.41 0.55 -5.24
CA VAL A 98 10.48 0.84 -4.15
C VAL A 98 9.42 -0.24 -4.14
N LEU A 99 9.24 -0.92 -3.02
CA LEU A 99 8.12 -1.83 -2.85
C LEU A 99 6.86 -1.02 -2.57
N VAL A 100 5.83 -1.25 -3.37
CA VAL A 100 4.51 -0.64 -3.21
C VAL A 100 3.52 -1.75 -2.89
N GLU A 101 2.77 -1.57 -1.82
CA GLU A 101 1.70 -2.44 -1.40
C GLU A 101 0.39 -1.66 -1.37
N VAL A 102 -0.61 -2.16 -2.11
CA VAL A 102 -1.95 -1.57 -2.16
C VAL A 102 -2.97 -2.58 -1.71
N LEU A 103 -3.65 -2.30 -0.61
CA LEU A 103 -4.91 -2.95 -0.28
C LEU A 103 -6.06 -2.23 -0.99
N LEU A 104 -6.67 -2.87 -1.98
CA LEU A 104 -7.89 -2.40 -2.62
C LEU A 104 -9.09 -2.99 -1.90
N GLY A 105 -10.11 -2.20 -1.62
CA GLY A 105 -11.40 -2.76 -1.24
C GLY A 105 -12.51 -1.76 -0.99
N GLU A 106 -13.72 -2.29 -0.91
CA GLU A 106 -14.92 -1.53 -0.57
C GLU A 106 -14.95 -1.24 0.94
N ALA A 107 -15.63 -0.17 1.36
CA ALA A 107 -15.82 0.11 2.79
C ALA A 107 -16.47 -1.05 3.57
N THR A 108 -17.27 -1.87 2.89
CA THR A 108 -17.98 -3.04 3.44
C THR A 108 -17.11 -4.29 3.56
N SER A 109 -15.92 -4.31 2.96
CA SER A 109 -15.03 -5.48 2.93
C SER A 109 -14.36 -5.81 4.28
N GLY A 110 -14.61 -5.00 5.31
CA GLY A 110 -14.04 -5.20 6.65
C GLY A 110 -12.60 -4.71 6.80
N ILE A 111 -12.08 -3.96 5.82
CA ILE A 111 -10.80 -3.25 5.92
C ILE A 111 -10.80 -2.38 7.18
N ARG A 112 -9.67 -2.40 7.87
CA ARG A 112 -9.44 -1.69 9.13
C ARG A 112 -8.46 -0.56 8.86
N LEU A 113 -8.77 0.64 9.37
CA LEU A 113 -7.86 1.77 9.31
C LEU A 113 -7.62 2.32 10.72
N ALA A 114 -6.35 2.37 11.11
CA ALA A 114 -5.90 2.91 12.39
C ALA A 114 -4.90 4.03 12.16
N PRO A 115 -4.95 5.15 12.90
CA PRO A 115 -3.92 6.19 12.83
C PRO A 115 -2.51 5.67 13.16
N PRO A 116 -1.45 6.26 12.59
CA PRO A 116 -1.46 7.40 11.68
C PRO A 116 -1.76 6.99 10.22
N TRP A 117 -2.55 7.81 9.54
CA TRP A 117 -2.83 7.72 8.11
C TRP A 117 -3.02 9.13 7.54
N ARG A 118 -2.85 9.29 6.22
CA ARG A 118 -3.14 10.54 5.52
C ARG A 118 -3.81 10.28 4.19
N VAL A 119 -4.76 11.14 3.80
CA VAL A 119 -5.39 11.08 2.48
C VAL A 119 -4.40 11.60 1.43
N LEU A 120 -4.18 10.81 0.38
CA LEU A 120 -3.41 11.19 -0.79
C LEU A 120 -4.30 11.89 -1.84
N ALA A 121 -5.49 11.33 -2.08
CA ALA A 121 -6.46 11.76 -3.08
C ALA A 121 -7.88 11.23 -2.76
N GLY A 122 -8.90 11.84 -3.37
CA GLY A 122 -10.31 11.45 -3.21
C GLY A 122 -11.02 12.14 -2.04
N ASP A 123 -12.17 11.59 -1.64
CA ASP A 123 -13.02 12.12 -0.55
C ASP A 123 -12.41 11.83 0.83
N PRO A 124 -11.97 12.83 1.61
CA PRO A 124 -11.46 12.59 2.97
C PRO A 124 -12.51 12.00 3.92
N GLY A 125 -13.79 12.28 3.69
CA GLY A 125 -14.90 11.70 4.44
C GLY A 125 -15.06 10.19 4.20
N ALA A 126 -14.53 9.66 3.09
CA ALA A 126 -14.54 8.24 2.78
C ALA A 126 -13.61 7.43 3.68
N ALA A 127 -12.43 7.96 4.00
CA ALA A 127 -11.51 7.29 4.92
C ALA A 127 -12.13 7.11 6.32
N GLY A 128 -12.96 8.07 6.75
CA GLY A 128 -13.70 8.00 8.01
C GLY A 128 -14.83 6.97 8.07
N ARG A 129 -15.22 6.37 6.93
CA ARG A 129 -16.26 5.33 6.87
C ARG A 129 -15.72 3.94 7.23
N TRP A 130 -14.41 3.73 7.19
CA TRP A 130 -13.83 2.47 7.63
C TRP A 130 -13.91 2.34 9.15
N PRO A 131 -14.29 1.16 9.68
CA PRO A 131 -14.41 0.97 11.11
C PRO A 131 -13.05 1.22 11.78
N PRO A 132 -12.97 2.16 12.76
CA PRO A 132 -11.77 2.32 13.55
C PRO A 132 -11.60 1.07 14.38
N ARG A 133 -10.54 0.31 14.12
CA ARG A 133 -10.16 -0.85 14.94
C ARG A 133 -8.74 -0.63 15.47
N PRO A 134 -8.39 -1.21 16.62
CA PRO A 134 -7.02 -1.19 17.11
C PRO A 134 -6.05 -1.68 16.03
N PRO A 135 -4.80 -1.17 16.01
CA PRO A 135 -3.75 -1.70 15.16
C PRO A 135 -3.68 -3.22 15.30
N ILE A 136 -3.54 -3.93 14.18
CA ILE A 136 -3.36 -5.39 14.20
C ILE A 136 -2.07 -5.68 14.98
N PRO A 137 -2.13 -6.45 16.09
CA PRO A 137 -0.94 -6.84 16.83
C PRO A 137 0.06 -7.51 15.91
N ARG A 138 1.36 -7.27 16.12
CA ARG A 138 2.41 -7.97 15.35
C ARG A 138 2.27 -9.49 15.44
N SER A 139 1.75 -10.03 16.53
CA SER A 139 1.46 -11.45 16.70
C SER A 139 0.41 -11.99 15.72
N GLU A 140 -0.54 -11.16 15.29
CA GLU A 140 -1.53 -11.50 14.26
C GLU A 140 -0.93 -11.38 12.84
N LEU A 141 0.11 -10.55 12.67
CA LEU A 141 0.85 -10.43 11.40
C LEU A 141 1.95 -11.50 11.25
N SER A 142 2.56 -11.93 12.35
CA SER A 142 3.66 -12.91 12.36
C SER A 142 3.20 -14.36 12.20
N GLY A 143 1.89 -14.62 12.25
CA GLY A 143 1.33 -15.95 11.98
C GLY A 143 1.30 -16.33 10.49
N SER A 144 1.73 -15.44 9.58
CA SER A 144 1.62 -15.63 8.13
C SER A 144 2.95 -15.76 7.37
N THR A 145 4.07 -16.07 8.04
CA THR A 145 5.34 -16.30 7.32
C THR A 145 5.24 -17.44 6.30
N ASP A 146 4.26 -18.33 6.44
CA ASP A 146 3.91 -19.37 5.46
C ASP A 146 3.25 -18.84 4.18
N GLY A 147 3.11 -17.52 3.99
CA GLY A 147 2.43 -16.91 2.84
C GLY A 147 3.05 -15.63 2.28
N LEU A 148 4.28 -15.26 2.68
CA LEU A 148 4.98 -14.12 2.06
C LEU A 148 5.52 -14.52 0.69
N HIS A 149 5.37 -13.63 -0.30
CA HIS A 149 5.89 -13.87 -1.62
C HIS A 149 7.43 -13.89 -1.59
N PRO A 150 8.12 -14.79 -2.31
CA PRO A 150 9.59 -14.88 -2.27
C PRO A 150 10.32 -13.56 -2.57
N VAL A 151 9.73 -12.71 -3.43
CA VAL A 151 10.25 -11.36 -3.74
C VAL A 151 10.20 -10.45 -2.51
N GLU A 152 9.14 -10.52 -1.71
CA GLU A 152 8.99 -9.73 -0.48
C GLU A 152 10.08 -10.12 0.53
N VAL A 153 10.29 -11.42 0.72
CA VAL A 153 11.34 -11.96 1.59
C VAL A 153 12.73 -11.49 1.15
N ALA A 154 13.04 -11.61 -0.15
CA ALA A 154 14.33 -11.19 -0.69
C ALA A 154 14.54 -9.68 -0.57
N TYR A 155 13.49 -8.88 -0.77
CA TYR A 155 13.55 -7.43 -0.68
C TYR A 155 13.68 -6.94 0.78
N ASP A 156 13.04 -7.62 1.72
CA ASP A 156 13.20 -7.35 3.15
C ASP A 156 14.62 -7.65 3.64
N ASP A 157 15.21 -8.78 3.22
CA ASP A 157 16.62 -9.10 3.52
C ASP A 157 17.56 -8.01 2.94
N PHE A 158 17.32 -7.58 1.70
CA PHE A 158 18.06 -6.48 1.09
C PHE A 158 17.97 -5.18 1.89
N LYS A 159 16.76 -4.75 2.28
CA LYS A 159 16.57 -3.56 3.13
C LYS A 159 17.27 -3.68 4.48
N ALA A 160 17.23 -4.86 5.10
CA ALA A 160 17.89 -5.11 6.38
C ALA A 160 19.42 -4.98 6.27
N ARG A 161 20.02 -5.54 5.22
CA ARG A 161 21.46 -5.42 4.94
C ARG A 161 21.88 -3.97 4.68
N LEU A 162 21.09 -3.22 3.91
CA LEU A 162 21.34 -1.79 3.70
C LEU A 162 21.29 -1.02 5.02
N ARG A 163 20.30 -1.28 5.87
CA ARG A 163 20.24 -0.65 7.21
C ARG A 163 21.43 -1.00 8.09
N ALA A 164 21.98 -2.20 7.99
CA ALA A 164 23.14 -2.63 8.77
C ALA A 164 24.47 -2.04 8.24
N SER A 165 24.53 -1.64 6.97
CA SER A 165 25.75 -1.11 6.34
C SER A 165 25.93 0.41 6.47
N THR A 166 25.03 1.10 7.16
CA THR A 166 24.95 2.56 7.18
C THR A 166 24.81 3.10 8.58
#